data_AF-A0A6A6TSF2-F1
#
_entry.id   AF-A0A6A6TSF2-F1
#
_cell.length_a   1.000
_cell.length_b   1.000
_cell.length_c   1.000
_cell.angle_alpha   90.00
_cell.angle_beta   90.00
_cell.angle_gamma   90.00
#
_symmetry.space_group_name_H-M   'P 1'
#
loop_
_entity.id
_entity.type
_entity.pdbx_description
1 polymer ?
#
loop_
_entity_poly.entity_id
_entity_poly.type
_entity_poly.pdbx_seq_one_letter_code
_entity_poly.pdbx_strand_id
1 'polypeptide(L)'
;MGRHANPDIRRAFQEFQDQDTPSKCNKVRCLHCGFIRAKNTTRQIEHLQECQAYLASPDAQAHLAAQAAAQSQQVPDSSVLENSIPPTQGSSSILTGQQPNPNLQVHRRGPNNKRARDGQLIAPNLHMQHQAIAPSLTAHLLAVCHTPFEHATQQPFLSHAGCGSLAAGPLSQWLVQDGHYARGYVRFVGQLLAKIRLPQTQNSQFHPMYRTMDLLISALNNMRREMQFFEITATKYGLALSPDPATPITRALLDLFVSASSSSASLLEGMVVLWGTEHCYRSAWQYASSFSTTLSTPSTDSHIVALHQALIPNWTSPAFSKFVDATRALVDELANITTTRDGKEEMVRCEEIFRQICWLEERFWPDVDGMGEEDESARLGSTGLGPMGAGAVGMDNGMNNTVSLAGNAMNGPVMNGAGMNGSAMNGGMNNGMNGGINGGDGTPVGDGRNSFSGLDSVGQNA
;
A
#
# COMPACT_ATOMS: atom_id res chain seq x y z
N MET A 1 -17.95 -35.02 6.58
CA MET A 1 -19.41 -34.89 6.37
C MET A 1 -19.69 -33.54 5.73
N GLY A 2 -20.64 -33.49 4.80
CA GLY A 2 -20.78 -32.43 3.79
C GLY A 2 -20.91 -31.02 4.37
N ARG A 3 -20.18 -30.07 3.79
CA ARG A 3 -20.41 -28.63 3.96
C ARG A 3 -21.90 -28.39 3.71
N HIS A 4 -22.59 -27.72 4.63
CA HIS A 4 -23.98 -27.30 4.44
C HIS A 4 -24.06 -26.38 3.21
N ALA A 5 -24.24 -26.99 2.05
CA ALA A 5 -24.50 -26.29 0.80
C ALA A 5 -25.89 -25.69 0.92
N ASN A 6 -25.99 -24.39 0.69
CA ASN A 6 -27.25 -23.68 0.63
C ASN A 6 -28.24 -24.48 -0.27
N PRO A 7 -29.42 -24.91 0.25
CA PRO A 7 -30.36 -25.76 -0.47
C PRO A 7 -30.83 -25.16 -1.80
N ASP A 8 -30.67 -23.84 -1.98
CA ASP A 8 -31.06 -23.13 -3.20
C ASP A 8 -30.06 -23.33 -4.34
N ILE A 9 -28.76 -23.44 -4.02
CA ILE A 9 -27.71 -23.68 -5.03
C ILE A 9 -27.84 -25.07 -5.62
N ARG A 10 -28.21 -26.07 -4.80
CA ARG A 10 -28.42 -27.45 -5.26
C ARG A 10 -29.65 -27.60 -6.14
N ARG A 11 -30.67 -26.75 -5.97
CA ARG A 11 -31.89 -26.75 -6.78
C ARG A 11 -31.77 -25.94 -8.06
N ALA A 12 -31.03 -24.84 -8.05
CA ALA A 12 -30.96 -23.93 -9.18
C ALA A 12 -29.84 -24.23 -10.20
N PHE A 13 -28.91 -25.14 -9.90
CA PHE A 13 -27.78 -25.48 -10.77
C PHE A 13 -27.61 -26.97 -11.02
N GLN A 14 -27.34 -27.32 -12.27
CA GLN A 14 -26.94 -28.66 -12.69
C GLN A 14 -25.45 -28.72 -13.02
N GLU A 15 -24.75 -29.68 -12.43
CA GLU A 15 -23.34 -29.94 -12.73
C GLU A 15 -23.19 -30.76 -14.00
N PHE A 16 -22.20 -30.41 -14.83
CA PHE A 16 -21.81 -31.21 -15.99
C PHE A 16 -20.30 -31.05 -16.26
N GLN A 17 -19.72 -32.04 -16.95
CA GLN A 17 -18.35 -32.00 -17.43
C GLN A 17 -18.37 -31.82 -18.94
N ASP A 18 -17.53 -30.91 -19.42
CA ASP A 18 -17.41 -30.57 -20.83
C ASP A 18 -16.40 -31.52 -21.48
N GLN A 19 -16.83 -32.29 -22.48
CA GLN A 19 -15.95 -33.26 -23.15
C GLN A 19 -15.05 -32.60 -24.20
N ASP A 20 -15.43 -31.43 -24.73
CA ASP A 20 -14.69 -30.75 -25.80
C ASP A 20 -13.58 -29.83 -25.27
N THR A 21 -13.68 -29.41 -23.99
CA THR A 21 -12.61 -28.71 -23.28
C THR A 21 -12.45 -29.31 -21.87
N PRO A 22 -11.56 -30.31 -21.69
CA PRO A 22 -11.34 -30.96 -20.40
C PRO A 22 -10.58 -30.02 -19.45
N SER A 23 -11.30 -29.03 -18.91
CA SER A 23 -10.82 -28.20 -17.82
C SER A 23 -10.89 -29.00 -16.50
N LYS A 24 -9.86 -28.91 -15.65
CA LYS A 24 -9.76 -29.60 -14.34
C LYS A 24 -10.86 -29.24 -13.32
N CYS A 25 -11.82 -28.39 -13.69
CA CYS A 25 -12.88 -27.89 -12.81
C CYS A 25 -14.26 -28.24 -13.37
N ASN A 26 -15.13 -28.82 -12.52
CA ASN A 26 -16.52 -29.10 -12.88
C ASN A 26 -17.25 -27.80 -13.29
N LYS A 27 -18.09 -27.88 -14.33
CA LYS A 27 -18.95 -26.76 -14.75
C LYS A 27 -20.36 -26.94 -14.18
N VAL A 28 -21.07 -25.83 -14.03
CA VAL A 28 -22.45 -25.75 -13.56
C VAL A 28 -23.26 -24.91 -14.54
N ARG A 29 -24.48 -25.35 -14.83
CA ARG A 29 -25.48 -24.63 -15.63
C ARG A 29 -26.61 -24.19 -14.72
N CYS A 30 -26.99 -22.92 -14.79
CA CYS A 30 -28.21 -22.42 -14.16
C CYS A 30 -29.44 -23.01 -14.85
N LEU A 31 -30.35 -23.63 -14.11
CA LEU A 31 -31.55 -24.26 -14.66
C LEU A 31 -32.63 -23.25 -15.09
N HIS A 32 -32.52 -21.98 -14.67
CA HIS A 32 -33.51 -20.94 -14.98
C HIS A 32 -33.15 -20.11 -16.21
N CYS A 33 -31.88 -19.73 -16.39
CA CYS A 33 -31.43 -18.91 -17.52
C CYS A 33 -30.45 -19.63 -18.47
N GLY A 34 -30.04 -20.86 -18.15
CA GLY A 34 -29.11 -21.64 -18.97
C GLY A 34 -27.65 -21.20 -18.90
N PHE A 35 -27.29 -20.19 -18.11
CA PHE A 35 -25.93 -19.68 -18.01
C PHE A 35 -24.96 -20.74 -17.46
N ILE A 36 -23.82 -20.92 -18.14
CA ILE A 36 -22.80 -21.93 -17.82
C ILE A 36 -21.58 -21.26 -17.22
N ARG A 37 -21.05 -21.83 -16.14
CA ARG A 37 -19.81 -21.36 -15.49
C ARG A 37 -19.08 -22.47 -14.74
N ALA A 38 -17.84 -22.23 -14.31
CA ALA A 38 -17.14 -23.14 -13.41
C ALA A 38 -17.80 -23.20 -12.02
N LYS A 39 -17.82 -24.39 -11.41
CA LYS A 39 -18.41 -24.67 -10.10
C LYS A 39 -17.68 -23.88 -9.01
N ASN A 40 -18.32 -22.81 -8.53
CA ASN A 40 -17.87 -21.99 -7.42
C ASN A 40 -19.09 -21.44 -6.71
N THR A 41 -19.26 -21.82 -5.44
CA THR A 41 -20.47 -21.57 -4.64
C THR A 41 -20.76 -20.08 -4.48
N THR A 42 -19.75 -19.25 -4.18
CA THR A 42 -19.93 -17.79 -4.01
C THR A 42 -20.49 -17.15 -5.27
N ARG A 43 -19.89 -17.46 -6.42
CA ARG A 43 -20.32 -16.92 -7.70
C ARG A 43 -21.64 -17.53 -8.20
N GLN A 44 -22.05 -18.71 -7.70
CA GLN A 44 -23.39 -19.26 -7.95
C GLN A 44 -24.46 -18.47 -7.21
N ILE A 45 -24.15 -18.00 -5.99
CA ILE A 45 -25.05 -17.13 -5.20
C ILE A 45 -25.19 -15.77 -5.86
N GLU A 46 -24.07 -15.15 -6.27
CA GLU A 46 -24.07 -13.87 -7.01
C GLU A 46 -24.94 -13.97 -8.27
N HIS A 47 -24.78 -15.06 -9.04
CA HIS A 47 -25.60 -15.28 -10.22
C HIS A 47 -27.11 -15.38 -9.91
N LEU A 48 -27.53 -16.04 -8.82
CA LEU A 48 -28.95 -16.13 -8.47
C LEU A 48 -29.53 -14.78 -8.03
N GLN A 49 -28.73 -13.92 -7.41
CA GLN A 49 -29.16 -12.58 -7.02
C GLN A 49 -29.42 -11.66 -8.23
N GLU A 50 -28.80 -11.96 -9.36
CA GLU A 50 -28.92 -11.17 -10.61
C GLU A 50 -29.78 -11.86 -11.68
N CYS A 51 -30.01 -13.16 -11.57
CA CYS A 51 -30.76 -13.95 -12.53
C CYS A 51 -32.26 -13.65 -12.46
N GLN A 52 -32.74 -12.77 -13.34
CA GLN A 52 -34.15 -12.39 -13.42
C GLN A 52 -35.10 -13.59 -13.61
N ALA A 53 -34.67 -14.61 -14.38
CA ALA A 53 -35.45 -15.84 -14.57
C ALA A 53 -35.61 -16.66 -13.28
N TYR A 54 -34.61 -16.62 -12.38
CA TYR A 54 -34.70 -17.23 -11.06
C TYR A 54 -35.52 -16.37 -10.10
N LEU A 55 -35.31 -15.05 -10.07
CA LEU A 55 -36.06 -14.13 -9.22
C LEU A 55 -37.57 -14.12 -9.51
N ALA A 56 -37.95 -14.38 -10.78
CA ALA A 56 -39.33 -14.53 -11.19
C ALA A 56 -39.90 -15.94 -10.92
N SER A 57 -39.08 -16.90 -10.47
CA SER A 57 -39.51 -18.28 -10.24
C SER A 57 -40.19 -18.47 -8.87
N PRO A 58 -41.04 -19.50 -8.72
CA PRO A 58 -41.64 -19.86 -7.44
C PRO A 58 -40.62 -20.18 -6.35
N ASP A 59 -39.43 -20.67 -6.74
CA ASP A 59 -38.36 -21.04 -5.81
C ASP A 59 -37.79 -19.82 -5.08
N ALA A 60 -37.62 -18.68 -5.77
CA ALA A 60 -37.15 -17.43 -5.16
C ALA A 60 -38.20 -16.79 -4.23
N GLN A 61 -39.48 -16.96 -4.54
CA GLN A 61 -40.59 -16.44 -3.75
C GLN A 61 -40.75 -17.18 -2.42
N ALA A 62 -40.54 -18.51 -2.41
CA ALA A 62 -40.52 -19.31 -1.19
C ALA A 62 -39.38 -18.90 -0.24
N HIS A 63 -38.20 -18.54 -0.77
CA HIS A 63 -37.05 -18.09 0.01
C HIS A 63 -37.30 -16.71 0.66
N LEU A 64 -37.91 -15.77 -0.06
CA LEU A 64 -38.30 -14.46 0.49
C LEU A 64 -39.34 -14.60 1.62
N ALA A 65 -40.29 -15.53 1.47
CA ALA A 65 -41.27 -15.83 2.51
C ALA A 65 -40.63 -16.44 3.78
N ALA A 66 -39.64 -17.32 3.62
CA ALA A 66 -38.89 -17.90 4.74
C ALA A 66 -38.07 -16.87 5.52
N GLN A 67 -37.48 -15.87 4.83
CA GLN A 67 -36.77 -14.76 5.48
C GLN A 67 -37.72 -13.82 6.24
N ALA A 68 -38.93 -13.60 5.74
CA ALA A 68 -39.94 -12.79 6.43
C ALA A 68 -40.44 -13.47 7.72
N ALA A 69 -40.54 -14.79 7.75
CA ALA A 69 -40.94 -15.54 8.95
C ALA A 69 -39.87 -15.54 10.06
N ALA A 70 -38.59 -15.32 9.73
CA ALA A 70 -37.51 -15.25 10.71
C ALA A 70 -37.42 -13.91 11.47
N GLN A 71 -38.17 -12.89 11.06
CA GLN A 71 -38.15 -11.54 11.66
C GLN A 71 -39.29 -11.24 12.64
N SER A 72 -40.21 -12.18 12.89
CA SER A 72 -41.43 -11.94 13.70
C SER A 72 -41.45 -12.57 15.10
N GLN A 73 -40.33 -13.02 15.67
CA GLN A 73 -40.29 -13.64 17.01
C GLN A 73 -39.43 -12.90 18.06
N GLN A 74 -39.56 -11.58 18.19
CA GLN A 74 -39.03 -10.88 19.38
C GLN A 74 -39.97 -9.77 19.88
N VAL A 75 -40.82 -10.13 20.86
CA VAL A 75 -41.42 -9.21 21.84
C VAL A 75 -41.36 -9.91 23.21
N PRO A 76 -41.06 -9.20 24.33
CA PRO A 76 -40.56 -9.81 25.57
C PRO A 76 -41.67 -9.98 26.62
N ASP A 77 -41.53 -10.99 27.50
CA ASP A 77 -42.05 -10.88 28.87
C ASP A 77 -41.15 -11.62 29.86
N SER A 78 -41.08 -11.06 31.06
CA SER A 78 -40.12 -11.35 32.12
C SER A 78 -40.60 -12.48 33.04
N SER A 79 -39.63 -13.22 33.59
CA SER A 79 -39.54 -13.69 34.99
C SER A 79 -39.25 -15.18 35.21
N VAL A 80 -38.36 -15.41 36.19
CA VAL A 80 -38.20 -16.57 37.08
C VAL A 80 -37.17 -17.68 36.71
N LEU A 81 -36.10 -17.75 37.54
CA LEU A 81 -35.33 -18.89 38.14
C LEU A 81 -35.24 -20.23 37.35
N GLU A 82 -34.17 -21.04 37.30
CA GLU A 82 -33.08 -21.35 38.23
C GLU A 82 -32.02 -22.27 37.54
N ASN A 83 -30.77 -22.23 38.02
CA ASN A 83 -29.65 -23.21 38.02
C ASN A 83 -29.56 -24.35 36.98
N SER A 84 -28.38 -24.44 36.30
CA SER A 84 -27.37 -25.53 36.45
C SER A 84 -26.16 -25.35 35.51
N ILE A 85 -24.95 -25.54 36.04
CA ILE A 85 -23.57 -25.44 35.45
C ILE A 85 -22.95 -26.88 35.49
N PRO A 86 -21.81 -27.31 34.89
CA PRO A 86 -21.07 -27.19 33.58
C PRO A 86 -20.74 -28.63 33.00
N PRO A 87 -19.70 -28.97 32.16
CA PRO A 87 -18.57 -28.19 31.63
C PRO A 87 -18.10 -28.37 30.16
N THR A 88 -17.45 -27.28 29.70
CA THR A 88 -16.26 -27.13 28.85
C THR A 88 -15.91 -28.17 27.77
N GLN A 89 -15.76 -27.69 26.53
CA GLN A 89 -14.50 -27.81 25.78
C GLN A 89 -14.45 -26.74 24.68
N GLY A 90 -13.50 -25.80 24.82
CA GLY A 90 -13.13 -24.87 23.77
C GLY A 90 -12.18 -25.54 22.80
N SER A 91 -12.41 -25.33 21.50
CA SER A 91 -11.39 -25.57 20.47
C SER A 91 -11.43 -24.41 19.48
N SER A 92 -10.54 -23.45 19.71
CA SER A 92 -9.69 -22.82 18.70
C SER A 92 -10.20 -22.82 17.26
N SER A 93 -10.84 -21.74 16.83
CA SER A 93 -11.04 -21.43 15.40
C SER A 93 -10.96 -19.92 15.10
N ILE A 94 -10.23 -19.15 15.90
CA ILE A 94 -9.96 -17.72 15.65
C ILE A 94 -8.81 -17.50 14.64
N LEU A 95 -8.18 -18.57 14.14
CA LEU A 95 -6.94 -18.51 13.35
C LEU A 95 -7.07 -19.07 11.92
N THR A 96 -8.15 -18.75 11.20
CA THR A 96 -8.27 -19.19 9.78
C THR A 96 -8.67 -18.12 8.77
N GLY A 97 -8.91 -16.85 9.15
CA GLY A 97 -8.88 -15.70 8.21
C GLY A 97 -9.72 -15.83 6.93
N GLN A 98 -10.70 -16.74 6.89
CA GLN A 98 -11.61 -16.94 5.78
C GLN A 98 -12.99 -16.54 6.28
N GLN A 99 -13.32 -15.26 6.13
CA GLN A 99 -14.64 -14.67 5.81
C GLN A 99 -14.55 -13.14 5.95
N PRO A 100 -15.08 -12.35 5.00
CA PRO A 100 -15.22 -10.91 5.19
C PRO A 100 -16.29 -10.60 6.25
N ASN A 101 -16.07 -9.55 7.03
CA ASN A 101 -16.98 -9.03 8.04
C ASN A 101 -18.37 -8.76 7.40
N PRO A 102 -19.46 -9.41 7.86
CA PRO A 102 -20.77 -9.31 7.22
C PRO A 102 -21.50 -7.97 7.40
N ASN A 103 -20.86 -6.96 8.00
CA ASN A 103 -21.50 -5.69 8.35
C ASN A 103 -20.98 -4.45 7.61
N LEU A 104 -20.15 -4.58 6.58
CA LEU A 104 -19.74 -3.43 5.76
C LEU A 104 -20.75 -3.21 4.61
N GLN A 105 -21.98 -2.80 4.94
CA GLN A 105 -22.93 -2.28 3.96
C GLN A 105 -22.81 -0.75 3.88
N VAL A 106 -22.08 -0.28 2.87
CA VAL A 106 -22.09 1.14 2.49
C VAL A 106 -23.37 1.39 1.66
N HIS A 107 -24.21 2.30 2.16
CA HIS A 107 -25.43 2.86 1.54
C HIS A 107 -26.71 2.01 1.52
N ARG A 108 -27.56 2.21 2.54
CA ARG A 108 -29.01 2.41 2.31
C ARG A 108 -29.53 3.55 3.20
N ARG A 109 -30.24 4.47 2.54
CA ARG A 109 -30.98 5.59 3.13
C ARG A 109 -31.88 5.10 4.27
N GLY A 110 -31.97 5.89 5.35
CA GLY A 110 -32.73 5.56 6.55
C GLY A 110 -34.25 5.37 6.31
N PRO A 111 -34.96 4.74 7.27
CA PRO A 111 -36.36 4.36 7.08
C PRO A 111 -37.28 5.57 7.16
N ASN A 112 -38.00 5.81 6.07
CA ASN A 112 -39.07 6.77 5.96
C ASN A 112 -40.30 6.20 6.71
N ASN A 113 -40.63 6.75 7.87
CA ASN A 113 -41.85 6.41 8.59
C ASN A 113 -43.07 6.95 7.82
N LYS A 114 -43.87 6.05 7.25
CA LYS A 114 -45.18 6.36 6.69
C LYS A 114 -46.12 6.73 7.84
N ARG A 115 -46.43 8.02 8.01
CA ARG A 115 -47.65 8.46 8.70
C ARG A 115 -48.77 8.62 7.68
N ALA A 116 -49.95 8.18 8.08
CA ALA A 116 -51.17 8.22 7.30
C ALA A 116 -51.61 9.66 6.99
N ARG A 117 -52.28 9.74 5.84
CA ARG A 117 -52.84 10.91 5.16
C ARG A 117 -54.00 11.50 5.96
N ASP A 118 -53.99 12.80 6.23
CA ASP A 118 -55.18 13.64 6.31
C ASP A 118 -54.84 15.09 5.93
N GLY A 119 -55.76 15.72 5.19
CA GLY A 119 -55.47 16.75 4.20
C GLY A 119 -55.09 18.14 4.74
N GLN A 120 -54.14 18.78 4.06
CA GLN A 120 -53.94 20.22 3.98
C GLN A 120 -53.29 20.59 2.64
N LEU A 121 -53.56 21.81 2.19
CA LEU A 121 -53.41 22.34 0.84
C LEU A 121 -51.96 22.35 0.31
N ILE A 122 -51.83 22.20 -1.02
CA ILE A 122 -50.58 22.24 -1.78
C ILE A 122 -49.89 23.60 -1.58
N ALA A 123 -48.76 23.62 -0.87
CA ALA A 123 -47.84 24.75 -0.86
C ALA A 123 -47.00 24.75 -2.15
N PRO A 124 -46.73 25.91 -2.77
CA PRO A 124 -45.96 25.96 -4.01
C PRO A 124 -44.47 25.72 -3.72
N ASN A 125 -43.90 24.75 -4.43
CA ASN A 125 -42.47 24.54 -4.71
C ASN A 125 -41.46 25.03 -3.65
N LEU A 126 -41.14 24.17 -2.67
CA LEU A 126 -39.86 24.29 -1.98
C LEU A 126 -38.74 24.08 -2.98
N HIS A 127 -37.88 25.10 -3.11
CA HIS A 127 -36.62 25.02 -3.83
C HIS A 127 -35.83 23.79 -3.33
N MET A 128 -35.31 22.98 -4.26
CA MET A 128 -34.28 22.01 -3.96
C MET A 128 -33.12 22.74 -3.28
N GLN A 129 -33.02 22.60 -1.96
CA GLN A 129 -31.79 22.93 -1.24
C GLN A 129 -30.71 22.03 -1.84
N HIS A 130 -29.82 22.63 -2.62
CA HIS A 130 -28.56 22.00 -3.00
C HIS A 130 -27.92 21.54 -1.69
N GLN A 131 -27.69 20.23 -1.53
CA GLN A 131 -26.90 19.73 -0.42
C GLN A 131 -25.58 20.51 -0.44
N ALA A 132 -25.30 21.27 0.62
CA ALA A 132 -24.07 22.02 0.72
C ALA A 132 -22.92 21.02 0.56
N ILE A 133 -22.12 21.18 -0.50
CA ILE A 133 -20.96 20.33 -0.75
C ILE A 133 -20.00 20.58 0.42
N ALA A 134 -19.82 19.58 1.28
CA ALA A 134 -18.86 19.66 2.38
C ALA A 134 -17.45 19.94 1.81
N PRO A 135 -16.64 20.77 2.46
CA PRO A 135 -15.28 21.02 2.00
C PRO A 135 -14.47 19.71 2.01
N SER A 136 -13.58 19.57 1.02
CA SER A 136 -12.74 18.38 0.82
C SER A 136 -11.27 18.78 0.94
N LEU A 137 -10.62 18.35 2.01
CA LEU A 137 -9.20 18.59 2.24
C LEU A 137 -8.38 17.96 1.12
N THR A 138 -8.70 16.72 0.73
CA THR A 138 -7.96 16.02 -0.34
C THR A 138 -8.09 16.72 -1.69
N ALA A 139 -9.25 17.28 -2.03
CA ALA A 139 -9.41 18.09 -3.23
C ALA A 139 -8.59 19.39 -3.18
N HIS A 140 -8.54 20.05 -2.02
CA HIS A 140 -7.70 21.22 -1.80
C HIS A 140 -6.21 20.91 -1.97
N LEU A 141 -5.73 19.82 -1.36
CA LEU A 141 -4.33 19.39 -1.47
C LEU A 141 -3.91 19.13 -2.92
N LEU A 142 -4.76 18.45 -3.70
CA LEU A 142 -4.53 18.22 -5.14
C LEU A 142 -4.54 19.52 -5.95
N ALA A 143 -5.45 20.46 -5.63
CA ALA A 143 -5.51 21.74 -6.32
C ALA A 143 -4.24 22.58 -6.09
N VAL A 144 -3.75 22.62 -4.84
CA VAL A 144 -2.55 23.39 -4.47
C VAL A 144 -1.26 22.74 -4.97
N CYS A 145 -1.21 21.41 -5.05
CA CYS A 145 -0.02 20.66 -5.44
C CYS A 145 -0.14 20.00 -6.82
N HIS A 146 -0.93 20.58 -7.73
CA HIS A 146 -1.18 20.00 -9.06
C HIS A 146 0.12 19.63 -9.81
N THR A 147 1.04 20.59 -9.99
CA THR A 147 2.31 20.35 -10.71
C THR A 147 3.23 19.38 -9.96
N PRO A 148 3.50 19.54 -8.65
CA PRO A 148 4.25 18.52 -7.90
C PRO A 148 3.67 17.11 -8.00
N PHE A 149 2.34 16.98 -7.96
CA PHE A 149 1.66 15.69 -8.06
C PHE A 149 1.81 15.06 -9.46
N GLU A 150 1.73 15.87 -10.51
CA GLU A 150 1.99 15.43 -11.87
C GLU A 150 3.42 14.88 -12.01
N HIS A 151 4.41 15.62 -11.52
CA HIS A 151 5.80 15.14 -11.52
C HIS A 151 5.96 13.89 -10.66
N ALA A 152 5.32 13.80 -9.50
CA ALA A 152 5.40 12.62 -8.64
C ALA A 152 4.87 11.33 -9.30
N THR A 153 3.97 11.45 -10.27
CA THR A 153 3.19 10.31 -10.80
C THR A 153 3.44 10.04 -12.28
N GLN A 154 4.12 10.93 -13.00
CA GLN A 154 4.42 10.78 -14.43
C GLN A 154 5.93 10.78 -14.68
N GLN A 155 6.59 9.73 -14.21
CA GLN A 155 8.03 9.55 -14.34
C GLN A 155 8.40 8.68 -15.56
N PRO A 156 9.60 8.87 -16.17
CA PRO A 156 10.07 8.07 -17.29
C PRO A 156 10.07 6.56 -17.00
N PHE A 157 10.45 6.16 -15.78
CA PHE A 157 10.35 4.76 -15.33
C PHE A 157 8.96 4.15 -15.62
N LEU A 158 7.90 4.89 -15.34
CA LEU A 158 6.51 4.43 -15.47
C LEU A 158 6.07 4.34 -16.94
N SER A 159 6.48 5.28 -17.79
CA SER A 159 6.17 5.22 -19.22
C SER A 159 6.93 4.06 -19.89
N HIS A 160 8.20 3.84 -19.55
CA HIS A 160 8.97 2.68 -20.01
C HIS A 160 8.39 1.35 -19.50
N ALA A 161 7.95 1.30 -18.24
CA ALA A 161 7.26 0.15 -17.68
C ALA A 161 5.96 -0.16 -18.44
N GLY A 162 5.20 0.88 -18.80
CA GLY A 162 3.96 0.77 -19.55
C GLY A 162 4.11 0.43 -21.04
N CYS A 163 5.20 0.87 -21.68
CA CYS A 163 5.53 0.55 -23.07
C CYS A 163 6.22 -0.82 -23.23
N GLY A 164 6.64 -1.45 -22.13
CA GLY A 164 7.40 -2.69 -22.15
C GLY A 164 8.85 -2.52 -22.62
N SER A 165 9.43 -1.33 -22.45
CA SER A 165 10.81 -0.99 -22.81
C SER A 165 11.73 -0.77 -21.59
N LEU A 166 11.23 -0.97 -20.37
CA LEU A 166 12.04 -0.84 -19.16
C LEU A 166 13.06 -1.98 -19.04
N ALA A 167 14.32 -1.65 -18.74
CA ALA A 167 15.35 -2.65 -18.49
C ALA A 167 15.12 -3.41 -17.15
N ALA A 168 15.78 -4.56 -17.02
CA ALA A 168 15.65 -5.41 -15.83
C ALA A 168 16.28 -4.78 -14.57
N GLY A 169 17.37 -4.01 -14.72
CA GLY A 169 18.09 -3.34 -13.63
C GLY A 169 17.21 -2.35 -12.86
N PRO A 170 16.63 -1.33 -13.52
CA PRO A 170 15.72 -0.37 -12.89
C PRO A 170 14.53 -1.05 -12.21
N LEU A 171 13.93 -2.08 -12.83
CA LEU A 171 12.83 -2.82 -12.20
C LEU A 171 13.27 -3.48 -10.90
N SER A 172 14.44 -4.13 -10.91
CA SER A 172 15.01 -4.77 -9.73
C SER A 172 15.28 -3.76 -8.63
N GLN A 173 15.90 -2.62 -8.96
CA GLN A 173 16.16 -1.53 -8.03
C GLN A 173 14.87 -1.06 -7.35
N TRP A 174 13.82 -0.76 -8.13
CA TRP A 174 12.54 -0.35 -7.58
C TRP A 174 11.93 -1.43 -6.67
N LEU A 175 11.91 -2.71 -7.07
CA LEU A 175 11.38 -3.81 -6.24
C LEU A 175 12.09 -3.91 -4.88
N VAL A 176 13.40 -3.71 -4.85
CA VAL A 176 14.19 -3.75 -3.61
C VAL A 176 13.83 -2.56 -2.71
N GLN A 177 13.75 -1.35 -3.26
CA GLN A 177 13.41 -0.15 -2.50
C GLN A 177 11.96 -0.18 -2.00
N ASP A 178 11.03 -0.67 -2.81
CA ASP A 178 9.63 -0.85 -2.44
C ASP A 178 9.46 -1.88 -1.32
N GLY A 179 10.30 -2.93 -1.32
CA GLY A 179 10.39 -3.86 -0.19
C GLY A 179 10.81 -3.20 1.13
N HIS A 180 11.70 -2.21 1.11
CA HIS A 180 12.06 -1.43 2.31
C HIS A 180 10.91 -0.52 2.74
N TYR A 181 10.27 0.16 1.79
CA TYR A 181 9.08 0.98 2.02
C TYR A 181 7.95 0.19 2.69
N ALA A 182 7.63 -1.00 2.18
CA ALA A 182 6.60 -1.89 2.73
C ALA A 182 6.82 -2.24 4.21
N ARG A 183 8.08 -2.45 4.62
CA ARG A 183 8.42 -2.74 6.03
C ARG A 183 8.21 -1.52 6.93
N GLY A 184 8.51 -0.32 6.44
CA GLY A 184 8.23 0.93 7.13
C GLY A 184 6.74 1.19 7.30
N TYR A 185 5.99 0.97 6.21
CA TYR A 185 4.55 1.16 6.17
C TYR A 185 3.82 0.36 7.26
N VAL A 186 4.24 -0.89 7.52
CA VAL A 186 3.66 -1.71 8.60
C VAL A 186 3.79 -1.03 9.97
N ARG A 187 4.95 -0.45 10.28
CA ARG A 187 5.18 0.25 11.55
C ARG A 187 4.36 1.54 11.62
N PHE A 188 4.35 2.30 10.53
CA PHE A 188 3.58 3.52 10.37
C PHE A 188 2.08 3.30 10.65
N VAL A 189 1.44 2.39 9.91
CA VAL A 189 0.01 2.12 10.07
C VAL A 189 -0.30 1.52 11.44
N GLY A 190 0.58 0.68 11.99
CA GLY A 190 0.45 0.16 13.35
C GLY A 190 0.45 1.28 14.41
N GLN A 191 1.28 2.32 14.23
CA GLN A 191 1.31 3.47 15.11
C GLN A 191 0.08 4.37 14.93
N LEU A 192 -0.44 4.54 13.71
CA LEU A 192 -1.73 5.24 13.50
C LEU A 192 -2.87 4.51 14.21
N LEU A 193 -2.90 3.18 14.13
CA LEU A 193 -3.89 2.37 14.83
C LEU A 193 -3.83 2.59 16.35
N ALA A 194 -2.62 2.67 16.92
CA ALA A 194 -2.41 2.93 18.35
C ALA A 194 -2.87 4.33 18.80
N LYS A 195 -2.96 5.31 17.89
CA LYS A 195 -3.47 6.67 18.17
C LYS A 195 -4.99 6.73 18.30
N ILE A 196 -5.72 5.77 17.73
CA ILE A 196 -7.18 5.82 17.71
C ILE A 196 -7.74 5.77 19.13
N ARG A 197 -8.73 6.63 19.39
CA ARG A 197 -9.54 6.61 20.61
C ARG A 197 -10.97 6.25 20.23
N LEU A 198 -11.40 5.08 20.67
CA LEU A 198 -12.74 4.57 20.37
C LEU A 198 -13.73 5.07 21.42
N PRO A 199 -14.71 5.90 21.05
CA PRO A 199 -15.74 6.33 21.99
C PRO A 199 -16.78 5.23 22.21
N GLN A 200 -17.41 5.23 23.38
CA GLN A 200 -18.59 4.41 23.61
C GLN A 200 -19.76 4.97 22.79
N THR A 201 -20.20 4.22 21.79
CA THR A 201 -21.33 4.58 20.92
C THR A 201 -22.24 3.38 20.73
N GLN A 202 -23.55 3.63 20.58
CA GLN A 202 -24.53 2.58 20.31
C GLN A 202 -24.38 1.97 18.91
N ASN A 203 -23.80 2.72 17.96
CA ASN A 203 -23.59 2.25 16.60
C ASN A 203 -22.17 2.60 16.12
N SER A 204 -21.27 1.62 16.23
CA SER A 204 -19.87 1.75 15.81
C SER A 204 -19.70 1.73 14.29
N GLN A 205 -20.60 1.11 13.53
CA GLN A 205 -20.44 0.90 12.08
C GLN A 205 -20.33 2.21 11.29
N PHE A 206 -21.04 3.25 11.72
CA PHE A 206 -21.03 4.56 11.07
C PHE A 206 -20.10 5.56 11.74
N HIS A 207 -19.46 5.19 12.84
CA HIS A 207 -18.63 6.12 13.60
C HIS A 207 -17.25 6.27 12.91
N PRO A 208 -16.79 7.51 12.61
CA PRO A 208 -15.56 7.74 11.84
C PRO A 208 -14.32 7.05 12.42
N MET A 209 -14.16 7.05 13.74
CA MET A 209 -13.03 6.38 14.41
C MET A 209 -13.01 4.86 14.23
N TYR A 210 -14.17 4.20 14.26
CA TYR A 210 -14.25 2.75 14.03
C TYR A 210 -13.99 2.41 12.56
N ARG A 211 -14.53 3.21 11.64
CA ARG A 211 -14.25 3.06 10.20
C ARG A 211 -12.78 3.31 9.86
N THR A 212 -12.15 4.27 10.53
CA THR A 212 -10.71 4.55 10.40
C THR A 212 -9.89 3.37 10.93
N MET A 213 -10.28 2.80 12.07
CA MET A 213 -9.66 1.58 12.62
C MET A 213 -9.75 0.41 11.63
N ASP A 214 -10.95 0.13 11.09
CA ASP A 214 -11.17 -0.94 10.13
C ASP A 214 -10.37 -0.74 8.83
N LEU A 215 -10.24 0.51 8.37
CA LEU A 215 -9.43 0.86 7.20
C LEU A 215 -7.94 0.61 7.45
N LEU A 216 -7.41 1.03 8.61
CA LEU A 216 -6.00 0.82 8.96
C LEU A 216 -5.68 -0.68 9.15
N ILE A 217 -6.59 -1.47 9.71
CA ILE A 217 -6.47 -2.94 9.74
C ILE A 217 -6.45 -3.51 8.32
N SER A 218 -7.29 -2.99 7.43
CA SER A 218 -7.33 -3.41 6.02
C SER A 218 -6.03 -3.05 5.29
N ALA A 219 -5.45 -1.88 5.57
CA ALA A 219 -4.17 -1.43 5.05
C ALA A 219 -3.02 -2.38 5.45
N LEU A 220 -2.94 -2.79 6.72
CA LEU A 220 -1.95 -3.78 7.18
C LEU A 220 -2.13 -5.14 6.50
N ASN A 221 -3.38 -5.58 6.31
CA ASN A 221 -3.69 -6.83 5.61
C ASN A 221 -3.31 -6.75 4.12
N ASN A 222 -3.52 -5.60 3.47
CA ASN A 222 -3.09 -5.34 2.10
C ASN A 222 -1.57 -5.42 2.01
N MET A 223 -0.86 -4.67 2.85
CA MET A 223 0.61 -4.64 2.84
C MET A 223 1.22 -6.03 3.09
N ARG A 224 0.63 -6.83 3.99
CA ARG A 224 1.09 -8.21 4.20
C ARG A 224 0.94 -9.09 2.95
N ARG A 225 -0.18 -8.96 2.22
CA ARG A 225 -0.38 -9.66 0.95
C ARG A 225 0.60 -9.17 -0.12
N GLU A 226 0.89 -7.88 -0.14
CA GLU A 226 1.80 -7.26 -1.09
C GLU A 226 3.25 -7.73 -0.92
N MET A 227 3.72 -7.83 0.32
CA MET A 227 5.03 -8.42 0.61
C MET A 227 5.15 -9.86 0.07
N GLN A 228 4.10 -10.68 0.26
CA GLN A 228 4.06 -12.04 -0.29
C GLN A 228 3.96 -12.02 -1.82
N PHE A 229 3.20 -11.09 -2.37
CA PHE A 229 3.06 -10.90 -3.81
C PHE A 229 4.40 -10.59 -4.47
N PHE A 230 5.26 -9.78 -3.86
CA PHE A 230 6.63 -9.54 -4.37
C PHE A 230 7.48 -10.79 -4.36
N GLU A 231 7.51 -11.53 -3.25
CA GLU A 231 8.26 -12.79 -3.15
C GLU A 231 7.81 -13.81 -4.22
N ILE A 232 6.50 -13.96 -4.39
CA ILE A 232 5.91 -14.87 -5.39
C ILE A 232 6.21 -14.38 -6.82
N THR A 233 6.09 -13.09 -7.09
CA THR A 233 6.33 -12.50 -8.41
C THR A 233 7.80 -12.65 -8.80
N ALA A 234 8.72 -12.30 -7.91
CA ALA A 234 10.15 -12.47 -8.15
C ALA A 234 10.51 -13.94 -8.46
N THR A 235 9.97 -14.87 -7.68
CA THR A 235 10.20 -16.32 -7.90
C THR A 235 9.59 -16.80 -9.22
N LYS A 236 8.33 -16.44 -9.50
CA LYS A 236 7.57 -16.92 -10.67
C LYS A 236 8.20 -16.46 -11.99
N TYR A 237 8.68 -15.22 -12.03
CA TYR A 237 9.26 -14.63 -13.22
C TYR A 237 10.79 -14.66 -13.23
N GLY A 238 11.45 -15.24 -12.21
CA GLY A 238 12.90 -15.32 -12.15
C GLY A 238 13.59 -13.96 -12.04
N LEU A 239 12.97 -13.00 -11.34
CA LEU A 239 13.53 -11.65 -11.17
C LEU A 239 14.68 -11.71 -10.17
N ALA A 240 15.87 -11.30 -10.60
CA ALA A 240 17.04 -11.19 -9.73
C ALA A 240 16.94 -9.91 -8.90
N LEU A 241 16.77 -10.05 -7.57
CA LEU A 241 16.73 -8.93 -6.63
C LEU A 241 18.07 -8.80 -5.91
N SER A 242 18.65 -7.60 -5.94
CA SER A 242 19.86 -7.29 -5.17
C SER A 242 19.53 -7.12 -3.68
N PRO A 243 20.45 -7.44 -2.76
CA PRO A 243 20.26 -7.18 -1.33
C PRO A 243 20.62 -5.73 -0.96
N ASP A 244 20.35 -4.76 -1.84
CA ASP A 244 20.79 -3.39 -1.66
C ASP A 244 20.10 -2.71 -0.46
N PRO A 245 20.83 -1.85 0.27
CA PRO A 245 20.24 -1.11 1.37
C PRO A 245 19.21 -0.08 0.86
N ALA A 246 18.39 0.42 1.78
CA ALA A 246 17.49 1.54 1.47
C ALA A 246 18.28 2.76 1.00
N THR A 247 17.87 3.35 -0.12
CA THR A 247 18.43 4.60 -0.67
C THR A 247 18.14 5.79 0.25
N PRO A 248 18.83 6.93 0.09
CA PRO A 248 18.49 8.14 0.84
C PRO A 248 17.03 8.57 0.68
N ILE A 249 16.44 8.47 -0.51
CA ILE A 249 15.03 8.82 -0.75
C ILE A 249 14.10 7.84 -0.04
N THR A 250 14.37 6.54 -0.13
CA THR A 250 13.60 5.53 0.59
C THR A 250 13.68 5.75 2.11
N ARG A 251 14.85 6.10 2.66
CA ARG A 251 14.98 6.46 4.08
C ARG A 251 14.18 7.71 4.43
N ALA A 252 14.18 8.74 3.57
CA ALA A 252 13.38 9.94 3.80
C ALA A 252 11.86 9.68 3.78
N LEU A 253 11.39 8.73 2.96
CA LEU A 253 10.01 8.22 3.03
C LEU A 253 9.72 7.51 4.36
N LEU A 254 10.67 6.69 4.84
CA LEU A 254 10.55 6.05 6.16
C LEU A 254 10.55 7.08 7.30
N ASP A 255 11.32 8.16 7.18
CA ASP A 255 11.34 9.25 8.16
C ASP A 255 10.03 10.06 8.14
N LEU A 256 9.44 10.29 6.96
CA LEU A 256 8.09 10.87 6.83
C LEU A 256 7.06 10.00 7.57
N PHE A 257 7.12 8.68 7.40
CA PHE A 257 6.28 7.74 8.13
C PHE A 257 6.44 7.86 9.65
N VAL A 258 7.68 7.89 10.15
CA VAL A 258 7.95 8.06 11.59
C VAL A 258 7.43 9.42 12.09
N SER A 259 7.62 10.48 11.32
CA SER A 259 7.17 11.83 11.67
C SER A 259 5.64 11.91 11.77
N ALA A 260 4.92 11.41 10.75
CA ALA A 260 3.47 11.49 10.67
C ALA A 260 2.73 10.55 11.65
N SER A 261 3.39 9.49 12.11
CA SER A 261 2.85 8.62 13.16
C SER A 261 3.30 8.99 14.58
N SER A 262 4.21 9.96 14.74
CA SER A 262 4.73 10.41 16.03
C SER A 262 3.63 10.89 16.98
N SER A 263 3.92 10.92 18.28
CA SER A 263 2.98 11.41 19.30
C SER A 263 2.61 12.88 19.14
N SER A 264 3.43 13.67 18.46
CA SER A 264 3.19 15.09 18.17
C SER A 264 2.32 15.32 16.93
N ALA A 265 2.30 14.38 15.98
CA ALA A 265 1.41 14.46 14.84
C ALA A 265 -0.04 14.12 15.23
N SER A 266 -1.02 14.67 14.53
CA SER A 266 -2.42 14.31 14.66
C SER A 266 -2.74 12.98 13.95
N LEU A 267 -3.95 12.48 14.12
CA LEU A 267 -4.42 11.34 13.32
C LEU A 267 -4.65 11.77 11.86
N LEU A 268 -5.12 12.99 11.63
CA LEU A 268 -5.41 13.52 10.30
C LEU A 268 -4.14 13.60 9.45
N GLU A 269 -3.03 14.13 10.00
CA GLU A 269 -1.73 14.17 9.32
C GLU A 269 -1.25 12.79 8.87
N GLY A 270 -1.36 11.79 9.76
CA GLY A 270 -1.05 10.40 9.42
C GLY A 270 -1.96 9.84 8.34
N MET A 271 -3.26 10.15 8.40
CA MET A 271 -4.21 9.71 7.37
C MET A 271 -3.98 10.42 6.02
N VAL A 272 -3.49 11.66 6.01
CA VAL A 272 -3.04 12.36 4.79
C VAL A 272 -1.81 11.69 4.21
N VAL A 273 -0.84 11.25 5.02
CA VAL A 273 0.29 10.46 4.53
C VAL A 273 -0.18 9.16 3.91
N LEU A 274 -1.03 8.40 4.61
CA LEU A 274 -1.57 7.14 4.11
C LEU A 274 -2.31 7.35 2.78
N TRP A 275 -3.24 8.31 2.71
CA TRP A 275 -3.96 8.58 1.47
C TRP A 275 -3.04 9.09 0.37
N GLY A 276 -2.14 10.03 0.69
CA GLY A 276 -1.29 10.71 -0.28
C GLY A 276 -0.35 9.74 -0.99
N THR A 277 0.35 8.89 -0.26
CA THR A 277 1.25 7.89 -0.85
C THR A 277 0.47 6.88 -1.68
N GLU A 278 -0.64 6.34 -1.17
CA GLU A 278 -1.49 5.37 -1.89
C GLU A 278 -2.12 5.99 -3.16
N HIS A 279 -2.46 7.28 -3.11
CA HIS A 279 -3.01 8.00 -4.24
C HIS A 279 -1.94 8.29 -5.30
N CYS A 280 -0.74 8.71 -4.91
CA CYS A 280 0.41 8.84 -5.81
C CYS A 280 0.69 7.50 -6.50
N TYR A 281 0.79 6.41 -5.74
CA TYR A 281 1.07 5.08 -6.26
C TYR A 281 0.02 4.60 -7.25
N ARG A 282 -1.28 4.73 -6.91
CA ARG A 282 -2.38 4.40 -7.84
C ARG A 282 -2.27 5.20 -9.13
N SER A 283 -2.02 6.50 -9.03
CA SER A 283 -1.99 7.40 -10.18
C SER A 283 -0.79 7.13 -11.08
N ALA A 284 0.37 6.83 -10.48
CA ALA A 284 1.58 6.39 -11.17
C ALA A 284 1.37 5.12 -11.99
N TRP A 285 0.79 4.07 -11.38
CA TRP A 285 0.51 2.83 -12.09
C TRP A 285 -0.62 2.96 -13.13
N GLN A 286 -1.58 3.86 -12.90
CA GLN A 286 -2.59 4.21 -13.90
C GLN A 286 -1.96 4.92 -15.11
N TYR A 287 -1.00 5.82 -14.87
CA TYR A 287 -0.20 6.45 -15.93
C TYR A 287 0.56 5.39 -16.73
N ALA A 288 1.30 4.49 -16.07
CA ALA A 288 1.99 3.37 -16.73
C ALA A 288 1.03 2.52 -17.58
N SER A 289 -0.14 2.17 -17.03
CA SER A 289 -1.16 1.36 -17.73
C SER A 289 -1.68 2.02 -19.01
N SER A 290 -1.71 3.36 -19.08
CA SER A 290 -2.14 4.08 -20.27
C SER A 290 -1.29 3.81 -21.52
N PHE A 291 -0.05 3.35 -21.33
CA PHE A 291 0.86 2.98 -22.41
C PHE A 291 0.78 1.50 -22.81
N SER A 292 0.09 0.64 -22.04
CA SER A 292 0.08 -0.81 -22.29
C SER A 292 -0.53 -1.22 -23.64
N THR A 293 -1.32 -0.36 -24.26
CA THR A 293 -1.89 -0.59 -25.61
C THR A 293 -0.89 -0.34 -26.74
N THR A 294 0.27 0.24 -26.46
CA THR A 294 1.34 0.48 -27.45
C THR A 294 2.15 -0.79 -27.77
N LEU A 295 2.04 -1.83 -26.94
CA LEU A 295 2.66 -3.13 -27.17
C LEU A 295 1.99 -3.86 -28.32
N SER A 296 2.63 -3.79 -29.48
CA SER A 296 2.20 -4.49 -30.70
C SER A 296 2.42 -6.01 -30.62
N THR A 297 3.30 -6.46 -29.73
CA THR A 297 3.68 -7.87 -29.59
C THR A 297 4.01 -8.17 -28.12
N PRO A 298 3.52 -9.29 -27.54
CA PRO A 298 3.90 -9.67 -26.17
C PRO A 298 5.41 -9.89 -26.07
N SER A 299 6.07 -9.25 -25.10
CA SER A 299 7.49 -9.46 -24.83
C SER A 299 7.77 -10.86 -24.30
N THR A 300 8.95 -11.39 -24.60
CA THR A 300 9.49 -12.64 -24.03
C THR A 300 10.32 -12.41 -22.77
N ASP A 301 10.67 -11.16 -22.48
CA ASP A 301 11.54 -10.83 -21.36
C ASP A 301 10.77 -10.95 -20.05
N SER A 302 11.30 -11.77 -19.14
CA SER A 302 10.60 -12.17 -17.93
C SER A 302 10.15 -11.00 -17.05
N HIS A 303 10.97 -9.93 -16.97
CA HIS A 303 10.69 -8.73 -16.19
C HIS A 303 9.58 -7.87 -16.82
N ILE A 304 9.54 -7.76 -18.15
CA ILE A 304 8.43 -7.11 -18.87
C ILE A 304 7.15 -7.92 -18.71
N VAL A 305 7.23 -9.25 -18.83
CA VAL A 305 6.06 -10.12 -18.60
C VAL A 305 5.54 -9.96 -17.17
N ALA A 306 6.42 -9.88 -16.16
CA ALA A 306 6.04 -9.62 -14.77
C ALA A 306 5.34 -8.26 -14.61
N LEU A 307 5.87 -7.21 -15.23
CA LEU A 307 5.30 -5.87 -15.23
C LEU A 307 3.85 -5.86 -15.72
N HIS A 308 3.62 -6.39 -16.93
CA HIS A 308 2.31 -6.32 -17.57
C HIS A 308 1.29 -7.32 -17.01
N GLN A 309 1.72 -8.50 -16.56
CA GLN A 309 0.79 -9.53 -16.09
C GLN A 309 0.52 -9.49 -14.58
N ALA A 310 1.42 -8.91 -13.78
CA ALA A 310 1.33 -8.94 -12.33
C ALA A 310 1.38 -7.55 -11.70
N LEU A 311 2.43 -6.77 -11.99
CA LEU A 311 2.71 -5.52 -11.26
C LEU A 311 1.72 -4.41 -11.62
N ILE A 312 1.62 -4.01 -12.90
CA ILE A 312 0.69 -2.95 -13.35
C ILE A 312 -0.77 -3.31 -12.98
N PRO A 313 -1.28 -4.54 -13.20
CA PRO A 313 -2.65 -4.89 -12.82
C PRO A 313 -2.93 -4.84 -11.32
N ASN A 314 -1.92 -5.02 -10.46
CA ASN A 314 -2.11 -5.03 -9.00
C ASN A 314 -2.62 -3.67 -8.50
N TRP A 315 -1.91 -2.59 -8.85
CA TRP A 315 -2.22 -1.24 -8.39
C TRP A 315 -3.14 -0.45 -9.33
N THR A 316 -3.47 -0.98 -10.50
CA THR A 316 -4.57 -0.47 -11.33
C THR A 316 -5.89 -1.20 -11.09
N SER A 317 -5.92 -2.16 -10.15
CA SER A 317 -7.11 -2.95 -9.87
C SER A 317 -8.27 -2.10 -9.31
N PRO A 318 -9.53 -2.49 -9.58
CA PRO A 318 -10.69 -1.87 -8.95
C PRO A 318 -10.69 -1.99 -7.42
N ALA A 319 -10.08 -3.06 -6.87
CA ALA A 319 -9.99 -3.27 -5.43
C ALA A 319 -9.07 -2.24 -4.78
N PHE A 320 -7.90 -1.99 -5.37
CA PHE A 320 -6.97 -0.97 -4.90
C PHE A 320 -7.59 0.43 -5.04
N SER A 321 -8.24 0.72 -6.17
CA SER A 321 -8.93 2.00 -6.38
C SER A 321 -9.98 2.28 -5.29
N LYS A 322 -10.81 1.29 -4.95
CA LYS A 322 -11.80 1.41 -3.87
C LYS A 322 -11.16 1.65 -2.49
N PHE A 323 -10.00 1.04 -2.22
CA PHE A 323 -9.26 1.27 -0.98
C PHE A 323 -8.74 2.72 -0.90
N VAL A 324 -8.16 3.24 -1.98
CA VAL A 324 -7.70 4.63 -2.05
C VAL A 324 -8.88 5.61 -1.89
N ASP A 325 -10.01 5.35 -2.54
CA ASP A 325 -11.22 6.17 -2.42
C ASP A 325 -11.82 6.15 -1.01
N ALA A 326 -11.80 4.99 -0.35
CA ALA A 326 -12.23 4.88 1.05
C ALA A 326 -11.30 5.67 1.99
N THR A 327 -9.99 5.64 1.73
CA THR A 327 -8.99 6.40 2.49
C THR A 327 -9.21 7.90 2.27
N ARG A 328 -9.43 8.34 1.02
CA ARG A 328 -9.78 9.73 0.68
C ARG A 328 -11.00 10.23 1.43
N ALA A 329 -12.08 9.43 1.42
CA ALA A 329 -13.32 9.78 2.09
C ALA A 329 -13.14 9.93 3.61
N LEU A 330 -12.32 9.07 4.24
CA LEU A 330 -12.02 9.20 5.66
C LEU A 330 -11.13 10.41 5.97
N VAL A 331 -10.15 10.75 5.13
CA VAL A 331 -9.37 11.99 5.31
C VAL A 331 -10.29 13.21 5.28
N ASP A 332 -11.17 13.31 4.29
CA ASP A 332 -12.13 14.41 4.19
C ASP A 332 -13.11 14.44 5.38
N GLU A 333 -13.61 13.28 5.81
CA GLU A 333 -14.50 13.17 6.97
C GLU A 333 -13.78 13.57 8.27
N LEU A 334 -12.55 13.11 8.48
CA LEU A 334 -11.71 13.47 9.62
C LEU A 334 -11.41 14.97 9.66
N ALA A 335 -11.08 15.57 8.51
CA ALA A 335 -10.86 17.01 8.42
C ALA A 335 -12.13 17.80 8.80
N ASN A 336 -13.31 17.32 8.41
CA ASN A 336 -14.57 17.98 8.68
C ASN A 336 -15.08 17.83 10.13
N ILE A 337 -14.77 16.72 10.82
CA ILE A 337 -15.15 16.51 12.23
C ILE A 337 -14.15 17.13 13.21
N THR A 338 -12.94 17.43 12.75
CA THR A 338 -11.88 17.97 13.60
C THR A 338 -12.18 19.44 13.88
N THR A 339 -12.69 19.72 15.08
CA THR A 339 -13.04 21.06 15.57
C THR A 339 -11.91 21.67 16.40
N THR A 340 -10.66 21.32 16.10
CA THR A 340 -9.50 21.89 16.78
C THR A 340 -9.49 23.41 16.59
N ARG A 341 -9.15 24.12 17.68
CA ARG A 341 -9.02 25.59 17.69
C ARG A 341 -8.01 26.08 16.64
N ASP A 342 -7.09 25.20 16.24
CA ASP A 342 -5.98 25.45 15.33
C ASP A 342 -6.17 24.75 13.96
N GLY A 343 -7.40 24.52 13.50
CA GLY A 343 -7.67 23.83 12.23
C GLY A 343 -6.96 24.44 11.02
N LYS A 344 -6.65 25.74 11.05
CA LYS A 344 -5.80 26.40 10.03
C LYS A 344 -4.34 25.90 10.06
N GLU A 345 -3.75 25.74 11.24
CA GLU A 345 -2.37 25.24 11.38
C GLU A 345 -2.29 23.76 11.00
N GLU A 346 -3.28 22.95 11.40
CA GLU A 346 -3.36 21.54 10.99
C GLU A 346 -3.52 21.40 9.46
N MET A 347 -4.31 22.26 8.83
CA MET A 347 -4.40 22.32 7.37
C MET A 347 -3.06 22.66 6.72
N VAL A 348 -2.34 23.67 7.21
CA VAL A 348 -1.00 24.03 6.69
C VAL A 348 -0.02 22.86 6.81
N ARG A 349 -0.02 22.15 7.94
CA ARG A 349 0.80 20.94 8.12
C ARG A 349 0.41 19.83 7.14
N CYS A 350 -0.88 19.62 6.88
CA CYS A 350 -1.34 18.69 5.86
C CYS A 350 -0.86 19.09 4.44
N GLU A 351 -0.84 20.38 4.13
CA GLU A 351 -0.28 20.87 2.85
C GLU A 351 1.22 20.62 2.75
N GLU A 352 1.99 20.92 3.80
CA GLU A 352 3.43 20.65 3.85
C GLU A 352 3.74 19.17 3.70
N ILE A 353 3.00 18.32 4.40
CA ILE A 353 3.07 16.86 4.27
C ILE A 353 2.79 16.43 2.83
N PHE A 354 1.73 16.92 2.20
CA PHE A 354 1.38 16.51 0.85
C PHE A 354 2.42 16.98 -0.19
N ARG A 355 2.99 18.19 -0.02
CA ARG A 355 4.12 18.65 -0.84
C ARG A 355 5.34 17.74 -0.65
N GLN A 356 5.63 17.34 0.59
CA GLN A 356 6.73 16.43 0.89
C GLN A 356 6.51 15.04 0.27
N ILE A 357 5.28 14.52 0.30
CA ILE A 357 4.92 13.26 -0.38
C ILE A 357 5.23 13.39 -1.87
N CYS A 358 4.73 14.42 -2.54
CA CYS A 358 4.98 14.61 -3.97
C CYS A 358 6.49 14.69 -4.29
N TRP A 359 7.25 15.45 -3.48
CA TRP A 359 8.69 15.59 -3.66
C TRP A 359 9.45 14.27 -3.49
N LEU A 360 9.04 13.42 -2.54
CA LEU A 360 9.64 12.11 -2.30
C LEU A 360 9.27 11.10 -3.39
N GLU A 361 7.98 11.03 -3.74
CA GLU A 361 7.46 10.11 -4.76
C GLU A 361 8.06 10.39 -6.15
N GLU A 362 8.25 11.66 -6.52
CA GLU A 362 8.97 12.05 -7.73
C GLU A 362 10.37 11.41 -7.83
N ARG A 363 11.06 11.28 -6.70
CA ARG A 363 12.46 10.81 -6.61
C ARG A 363 12.59 9.34 -6.21
N PHE A 364 11.47 8.67 -5.96
CA PHE A 364 11.45 7.28 -5.54
C PHE A 364 11.69 6.34 -6.73
N TRP A 365 11.22 6.74 -7.91
CA TRP A 365 11.38 5.99 -9.14
C TRP A 365 12.85 6.00 -9.60
N PRO A 366 13.40 4.86 -10.05
CA PRO A 366 14.74 4.82 -10.63
C PRO A 366 14.88 5.76 -11.83
N ASP A 367 16.04 6.44 -11.91
CA ASP A 367 16.42 7.22 -13.07
C ASP A 367 16.67 6.30 -14.26
N VAL A 368 15.95 6.56 -15.36
CA VAL A 368 16.10 5.82 -16.60
C VAL A 368 16.35 6.75 -17.77
N ASP A 369 17.19 6.31 -18.70
CA ASP A 369 17.46 7.05 -19.94
C ASP A 369 16.30 6.92 -20.95
N GLY A 370 16.44 7.55 -22.12
CA GLY A 370 15.43 7.47 -23.18
C GLY A 370 15.20 6.07 -23.77
N MET A 371 16.02 5.09 -23.39
CA MET A 371 15.90 3.68 -23.79
C MET A 371 15.33 2.80 -22.67
N GLY A 372 15.11 3.35 -21.46
CA GLY A 372 14.62 2.60 -20.30
C GLY A 372 15.72 1.86 -19.54
N GLU A 373 16.99 2.15 -19.85
CA GLU A 373 18.17 1.63 -19.15
C GLU A 373 18.53 2.53 -17.96
N GLU A 374 19.39 2.05 -17.05
CA GLU A 374 19.87 2.86 -15.92
C GLU A 374 20.63 4.10 -16.43
N ASP A 375 20.24 5.30 -15.99
CA ASP A 375 21.00 6.52 -16.30
C ASP A 375 22.20 6.66 -15.35
N GLU A 376 23.37 6.17 -15.77
CA GLU A 376 24.63 6.30 -15.03
C GLU A 376 25.08 7.76 -14.83
N SER A 377 24.54 8.70 -15.61
CA SER A 377 24.85 10.14 -15.50
C SER A 377 24.28 10.75 -14.21
N ALA A 378 23.18 10.18 -13.68
CA ALA A 378 22.52 10.65 -12.47
C ALA A 378 23.33 10.33 -11.18
N ARG A 379 24.09 9.22 -11.17
CA ARG A 379 24.94 8.84 -10.01
C ARG A 379 26.09 9.83 -9.77
N LEU A 380 26.59 10.47 -10.81
CA LEU A 380 27.68 11.47 -10.74
C LEU A 380 27.22 12.84 -10.19
N GLY A 381 25.90 13.09 -10.09
CA GLY A 381 25.35 14.36 -9.60
C GLY A 381 25.24 14.50 -8.07
N SER A 382 25.41 13.40 -7.31
CA SER A 382 25.14 13.37 -5.86
C SER A 382 26.32 12.89 -4.99
N THR A 383 27.45 12.52 -5.59
CA THR A 383 28.65 12.05 -4.86
C THR A 383 29.94 12.72 -5.34
N GLY A 384 29.95 14.05 -5.31
CA GLY A 384 31.13 14.89 -5.58
C GLY A 384 31.80 15.46 -4.32
N LEU A 385 31.89 14.69 -3.23
CA LEU A 385 32.75 15.03 -2.09
C LEU A 385 33.72 13.88 -1.87
N GLY A 386 34.87 13.95 -2.54
CA GLY A 386 35.99 13.06 -2.32
C GLY A 386 36.54 13.18 -0.89
N PRO A 387 37.34 12.20 -0.43
CA PRO A 387 37.83 12.17 0.94
C PRO A 387 38.87 13.27 1.13
N MET A 388 38.51 14.32 1.88
CA MET A 388 39.47 15.30 2.36
C MET A 388 40.43 14.61 3.34
N GLY A 389 41.64 14.34 2.86
CA GLY A 389 42.74 13.83 3.65
C GLY A 389 43.07 14.79 4.80
N ALA A 390 43.27 14.21 5.98
CA ALA A 390 43.76 14.90 7.15
C ALA A 390 45.15 15.50 6.89
N GLY A 391 45.30 16.80 7.11
CA GLY A 391 46.60 17.48 6.99
C GLY A 391 46.56 18.94 7.42
N ALA A 392 47.01 19.17 8.65
CA ALA A 392 47.69 20.37 9.16
C ALA A 392 46.93 21.71 9.32
N VAL A 393 46.61 21.99 10.59
CA VAL A 393 46.90 23.23 11.35
C VAL A 393 47.35 24.48 10.58
N GLY A 394 46.64 25.59 10.82
CA GLY A 394 47.10 26.95 10.58
C GLY A 394 46.10 27.97 11.15
N MET A 395 46.35 28.41 12.38
CA MET A 395 45.74 29.62 12.97
C MET A 395 46.13 30.85 12.12
N ASP A 396 45.18 31.73 11.77
CA ASP A 396 45.25 33.11 12.27
C ASP A 396 43.95 33.89 12.08
N ASN A 397 43.81 34.85 12.99
CA ASN A 397 42.75 35.80 13.22
C ASN A 397 42.69 36.89 12.14
N GLY A 398 41.50 37.46 11.87
CA GLY A 398 41.44 38.70 11.09
C GLY A 398 40.04 39.12 10.64
N MET A 399 39.26 39.71 11.54
CA MET A 399 38.16 40.61 11.16
C MET A 399 38.71 41.78 10.32
N ASN A 400 38.15 42.06 9.14
CA ASN A 400 37.54 43.37 8.90
C ASN A 400 36.63 43.40 7.66
N ASN A 401 35.58 44.20 7.84
CA ASN A 401 34.50 44.61 6.98
C ASN A 401 34.97 45.68 5.95
N THR A 402 34.61 45.58 4.67
CA THR A 402 34.33 46.73 3.77
C THR A 402 33.68 46.31 2.45
N VAL A 403 32.37 46.55 2.38
CA VAL A 403 31.57 47.22 1.35
C VAL A 403 32.23 47.63 0.01
N SER A 404 31.57 47.20 -1.08
CA SER A 404 31.21 47.95 -2.31
C SER A 404 31.95 47.79 -3.64
N LEU A 405 31.06 47.67 -4.64
CA LEU A 405 31.05 48.19 -6.01
C LEU A 405 31.76 47.40 -7.13
N ALA A 406 30.89 46.72 -7.89
CA ALA A 406 30.57 46.99 -9.30
C ALA A 406 31.73 47.15 -10.31
N GLY A 407 31.62 46.40 -11.40
CA GLY A 407 32.16 46.83 -12.69
C GLY A 407 32.58 45.71 -13.64
N ASN A 408 31.65 45.33 -14.52
CA ASN A 408 31.82 44.95 -15.92
C ASN A 408 33.24 44.59 -16.42
N ALA A 409 33.44 43.35 -16.88
CA ALA A 409 33.27 42.92 -18.27
C ALA A 409 34.29 43.51 -19.26
N MET A 410 35.10 42.63 -19.88
CA MET A 410 35.29 42.52 -21.34
C MET A 410 36.49 41.62 -21.72
N ASN A 411 36.21 40.69 -22.64
CA ASN A 411 37.01 40.24 -23.78
C ASN A 411 38.55 40.27 -23.68
N GLY A 412 39.25 39.15 -23.89
CA GLY A 412 39.42 38.55 -25.22
C GLY A 412 40.83 37.93 -25.34
N PRO A 413 41.26 37.41 -26.51
CA PRO A 413 41.64 36.00 -26.64
C PRO A 413 43.08 35.76 -27.17
N VAL A 414 43.40 34.46 -27.36
CA VAL A 414 44.37 33.86 -28.32
C VAL A 414 45.86 33.78 -27.92
N MET A 415 46.38 32.55 -27.83
CA MET A 415 47.51 31.96 -28.60
C MET A 415 47.94 30.65 -27.91
N ASN A 416 47.72 29.48 -28.51
CA ASN A 416 48.51 28.82 -29.57
C ASN A 416 49.89 28.33 -29.09
N GLY A 417 50.12 27.02 -29.17
CA GLY A 417 51.39 26.38 -28.82
C GLY A 417 51.33 24.86 -28.89
N ALA A 418 51.47 24.32 -30.10
CA ALA A 418 51.63 22.90 -30.39
C ALA A 418 53.04 22.37 -30.05
N GLY A 419 53.16 21.04 -29.91
CA GLY A 419 54.43 20.30 -30.02
C GLY A 419 54.62 19.30 -28.88
N MET A 420 54.26 18.03 -29.05
CA MET A 420 55.05 16.93 -29.64
C MET A 420 55.85 16.11 -28.61
N ASN A 421 55.38 14.86 -28.44
CA ASN A 421 56.12 13.59 -28.54
C ASN A 421 57.22 13.24 -27.51
N GLY A 422 57.18 12.00 -27.02
CA GLY A 422 58.30 11.41 -26.28
C GLY A 422 57.95 10.17 -25.45
N SER A 423 57.89 9.02 -26.12
CA SER A 423 57.76 7.70 -25.52
C SER A 423 58.97 7.27 -24.67
N ALA A 424 58.69 6.29 -23.81
CA ALA A 424 59.53 5.12 -23.50
C ALA A 424 60.49 5.15 -22.28
N MET A 425 60.20 4.20 -21.39
CA MET A 425 61.05 3.05 -21.01
C MET A 425 61.67 2.99 -19.61
N ASN A 426 61.44 1.80 -19.03
CA ASN A 426 62.28 1.03 -18.10
C ASN A 426 62.31 1.51 -16.65
N GLY A 427 62.33 0.71 -15.60
CA GLY A 427 62.48 -0.72 -15.26
C GLY A 427 62.47 -0.70 -13.70
N GLY A 428 62.42 -1.73 -12.89
CA GLY A 428 62.54 -3.17 -12.97
C GLY A 428 62.40 -3.67 -11.50
N MET A 429 62.00 -4.92 -11.33
CA MET A 429 61.98 -5.64 -10.05
C MET A 429 63.39 -5.79 -9.47
N ASN A 430 63.55 -5.85 -8.13
CA ASN A 430 63.97 -7.07 -7.42
C ASN A 430 64.05 -6.91 -5.88
N ASN A 431 63.68 -7.99 -5.16
CA ASN A 431 64.15 -8.53 -3.85
C ASN A 431 64.61 -7.62 -2.70
N GLY A 432 64.40 -7.91 -1.41
CA GLY A 432 64.03 -9.16 -0.71
C GLY A 432 64.71 -9.20 0.68
N MET A 433 64.19 -10.06 1.58
CA MET A 433 64.74 -10.49 2.90
C MET A 433 64.70 -9.49 4.08
N ASN A 434 64.67 -9.86 5.36
CA ASN A 434 64.25 -11.03 6.18
C ASN A 434 64.60 -10.67 7.65
N GLY A 435 63.85 -11.19 8.63
CA GLY A 435 64.22 -11.27 10.06
C GLY A 435 63.79 -10.07 10.93
N GLY A 436 63.17 -10.19 12.10
CA GLY A 436 62.94 -11.34 12.99
C GLY A 436 63.42 -11.00 14.41
N ILE A 437 62.60 -11.36 15.41
CA ILE A 437 62.92 -11.72 16.82
C ILE A 437 62.52 -10.73 17.97
N ASN A 438 61.61 -11.28 18.80
CA ASN A 438 61.36 -11.21 20.26
C ASN A 438 61.06 -9.89 20.99
N GLY A 439 60.25 -9.88 22.07
CA GLY A 439 59.63 -10.95 22.89
C GLY A 439 58.55 -10.31 23.79
N GLY A 440 57.51 -11.04 24.23
CA GLY A 440 57.45 -11.76 25.53
C GLY A 440 56.97 -10.77 26.62
N ASP A 441 55.92 -10.97 27.44
CA ASP A 441 55.28 -12.10 28.11
C ASP A 441 53.79 -11.68 28.38
N GLY A 442 52.79 -12.51 28.68
CA GLY A 442 52.75 -13.90 29.08
C GLY A 442 51.65 -14.14 30.15
N THR A 443 50.47 -14.64 29.72
CA THR A 443 49.79 -15.86 30.24
C THR A 443 48.99 -15.81 31.57
N PRO A 444 48.13 -16.83 31.92
CA PRO A 444 47.20 -17.66 31.11
C PRO A 444 45.92 -18.22 31.84
N VAL A 445 45.14 -19.03 31.08
CA VAL A 445 44.26 -20.19 31.46
C VAL A 445 42.86 -19.89 32.09
N GLY A 446 41.75 -20.54 31.70
CA GLY A 446 41.61 -21.77 30.90
C GLY A 446 40.19 -22.18 30.49
N ASP A 447 40.19 -23.21 29.64
CA ASP A 447 39.07 -23.93 29.04
C ASP A 447 38.29 -24.82 30.02
N GLY A 448 36.99 -24.99 29.75
CA GLY A 448 36.14 -25.99 30.39
C GLY A 448 34.91 -26.31 29.54
N ARG A 449 34.97 -27.44 28.81
CA ARG A 449 33.89 -28.09 28.07
C ARG A 449 32.66 -28.39 28.94
N ASN A 450 31.45 -28.36 28.36
CA ASN A 450 30.58 -29.55 28.23
C ASN A 450 29.23 -29.27 27.54
N SER A 451 28.91 -30.10 26.55
CA SER A 451 27.55 -30.46 26.11
C SER A 451 26.83 -31.26 27.19
N PHE A 452 25.49 -31.21 27.28
CA PHE A 452 24.60 -32.37 27.15
C PHE A 452 23.11 -32.02 27.27
N SER A 453 22.33 -32.88 26.64
CA SER A 453 20.87 -33.00 26.48
C SER A 453 20.07 -33.33 27.75
N GLY A 454 18.79 -32.93 27.76
CA GLY A 454 17.65 -33.87 27.80
C GLY A 454 17.26 -34.56 29.12
N LEU A 455 15.95 -34.42 29.40
CA LEU A 455 15.01 -35.35 30.04
C LEU A 455 14.80 -35.37 31.57
N ASP A 456 13.50 -35.24 31.88
CA ASP A 456 12.70 -35.85 32.95
C ASP A 456 12.76 -35.35 34.41
N SER A 457 11.64 -34.74 34.84
CA SER A 457 10.61 -35.43 35.66
C SER A 457 10.00 -34.58 36.78
N VAL A 458 8.69 -34.32 36.66
CA VAL A 458 7.60 -34.51 37.66
C VAL A 458 7.64 -33.79 39.02
N GLY A 459 6.51 -33.13 39.32
CA GLY A 459 5.96 -32.93 40.68
C GLY A 459 5.32 -31.55 40.88
N GLN A 460 4.05 -31.33 40.55
CA GLN A 460 2.83 -31.55 41.38
C GLN A 460 2.32 -30.28 42.11
N ASN A 461 1.04 -30.00 41.85
CA ASN A 461 0.01 -29.37 42.70
C ASN A 461 0.15 -27.90 43.12
N ALA A 462 -0.64 -27.02 42.48
CA ALA A 462 -1.78 -26.30 43.08
C ALA A 462 -2.50 -25.47 42.03
#